data_AF-A0A4D7AY97-F1
#
_entry.id   AF-A0A4D7AY97-F1
#
_cell.length_a   1.000
_cell.length_b   1.000
_cell.length_c   1.000
_cell.angle_alpha   90.00
_cell.angle_beta   90.00
_cell.angle_gamma   90.00
#
_symmetry.space_group_name_H-M   'P 1'
#
loop_
_entity.id
_entity.type
_entity.pdbx_description
1 polymer ?
#
loop_
_entity_poly.entity_id
_entity_poly.type
_entity_poly.pdbx_seq_one_letter_code
_entity_poly.pdbx_strand_id
1 'polypeptide(L)'
;MASVQDVFDMAIHLMDAQNESTGATRTTDTNEYALRTPNILNTLLDQVYPYSDTYPDLSDGTKTRPSLVSVTSLDDYLDLDDYICRNVLSYGLAGLLLTEENPTQANFFWQTYLENLNTAKSRLPSSGIESVEDVYGGGGGDNYLSRWGGIEYGWFGQW
;
A
#
# COMPACT_ATOMS: atom_id res chain seq x y z
N MET A 1 -11.47 13.02 7.42
CA MET A 1 -12.04 11.66 7.37
C MET A 1 -12.92 11.57 6.15
N ALA A 2 -12.50 10.75 5.20
CA ALA A 2 -13.32 10.43 4.04
C ALA A 2 -14.36 9.37 4.43
N SER A 3 -15.51 9.41 3.77
CA SER A 3 -16.51 8.34 3.81
C SER A 3 -16.20 7.27 2.76
N VAL A 4 -16.79 6.09 2.93
CA VAL A 4 -16.78 5.06 1.89
C VAL A 4 -17.42 5.58 0.59
N GLN A 5 -18.45 6.42 0.69
CA GLN A 5 -19.09 7.11 -0.42
C GLN A 5 -18.09 7.94 -1.23
N ASP A 6 -17.17 8.65 -0.59
CA ASP A 6 -16.17 9.45 -1.31
C ASP A 6 -15.26 8.58 -2.18
N VAL A 7 -14.84 7.42 -1.66
CA VAL A 7 -14.01 6.45 -2.38
C VAL A 7 -14.79 5.82 -3.54
N PHE A 8 -16.05 5.46 -3.29
CA PHE A 8 -16.96 4.98 -4.32
C PHE A 8 -17.13 6.00 -5.46
N ASP A 9 -17.39 7.26 -5.12
CA ASP A 9 -17.62 8.31 -6.11
C ASP A 9 -16.42 8.50 -7.01
N MET A 10 -15.22 8.56 -6.43
CA MET A 10 -13.98 8.63 -7.19
C MET A 10 -13.78 7.41 -8.10
N ALA A 11 -14.09 6.20 -7.63
CA ALA A 11 -14.01 5.01 -8.46
C ALA A 11 -14.98 5.06 -9.65
N ILE A 12 -16.24 5.49 -9.44
CA ILE A 12 -17.22 5.66 -10.51
C ILE A 12 -16.78 6.72 -11.52
N HIS A 13 -16.18 7.82 -11.06
CA HIS A 13 -15.61 8.84 -11.94
C HIS A 13 -14.43 8.30 -12.76
N LEU A 14 -13.53 7.51 -12.15
CA LEU A 14 -12.41 6.87 -12.86
C LEU A 14 -12.90 5.92 -13.96
N MET A 15 -13.97 5.19 -13.67
CA MET A 15 -14.60 4.25 -14.60
C MET A 15 -15.41 4.93 -15.70
N ASP A 16 -15.64 6.24 -15.59
CA ASP A 16 -16.58 7.00 -16.43
C ASP A 16 -18.00 6.42 -16.43
N ALA A 17 -18.43 5.88 -15.28
CA ALA A 17 -19.74 5.24 -15.09
C ALA A 17 -20.78 6.17 -14.42
N GLN A 18 -20.43 7.44 -14.22
CA GLN A 18 -21.31 8.48 -13.69
C GLN A 18 -22.44 8.80 -14.67
N ASN A 19 -23.53 9.38 -14.16
CA ASN A 19 -24.56 9.93 -15.03
C ASN A 19 -23.98 11.06 -15.90
N GLU A 20 -24.02 10.91 -17.22
CA GLU A 20 -23.42 11.85 -18.18
C GLU A 20 -23.99 13.28 -18.10
N SER A 21 -25.23 13.44 -17.63
CA SER A 21 -25.92 14.73 -17.58
C SER A 21 -25.83 15.42 -16.22
N THR A 22 -25.69 14.66 -15.13
CA THR A 22 -25.73 15.22 -13.76
C THR A 22 -24.44 15.01 -12.98
N GLY A 23 -23.53 14.14 -13.45
CA GLY A 23 -22.36 13.71 -12.70
C GLY A 23 -22.68 12.82 -11.49
N ALA A 24 -23.95 12.42 -11.30
CA ALA A 24 -24.34 11.58 -10.18
C ALA A 24 -23.72 10.19 -10.32
N THR A 25 -23.07 9.73 -9.26
CA THR A 25 -22.39 8.44 -9.17
C THR A 25 -23.29 7.33 -8.67
N ARG A 26 -24.37 7.67 -7.95
CA ARG A 26 -25.42 6.75 -7.51
C ARG A 26 -26.59 6.80 -8.48
N THR A 27 -26.64 5.81 -9.35
CA THR A 27 -27.70 5.65 -10.35
C THR A 27 -28.28 4.24 -10.24
N THR A 28 -29.29 3.94 -11.05
CA THR A 28 -29.78 2.56 -11.18
C THR A 28 -28.69 1.63 -11.69
N ASP A 29 -27.83 2.11 -12.60
CA ASP A 29 -26.80 1.31 -13.27
C ASP A 29 -25.60 1.03 -12.35
N THR A 30 -25.28 1.93 -11.42
CA THR A 30 -24.16 1.75 -10.47
C THR A 30 -24.59 1.14 -9.13
N ASN A 31 -25.87 0.78 -8.98
CA ASN A 31 -26.41 0.27 -7.72
C ASN A 31 -25.75 -1.06 -7.30
N GLU A 32 -25.40 -1.92 -8.24
CA GLU A 32 -24.67 -3.15 -7.93
C GLU A 32 -23.27 -2.85 -7.38
N TYR A 33 -22.56 -1.88 -7.97
CA TYR A 33 -21.24 -1.47 -7.49
C TYR A 33 -21.31 -0.91 -6.07
N ALA A 34 -22.32 -0.11 -5.77
CA ALA A 34 -22.57 0.43 -4.44
C ALA A 34 -22.73 -0.69 -3.39
N LEU A 35 -23.48 -1.75 -3.71
CA LEU A 35 -23.70 -2.88 -2.81
C LEU A 35 -22.44 -3.74 -2.60
N ARG A 36 -21.58 -3.84 -3.61
CA ARG A 36 -20.32 -4.60 -3.54
C ARG A 36 -19.20 -3.83 -2.85
N THR A 37 -19.25 -2.51 -2.85
CA THR A 37 -18.17 -1.63 -2.40
C THR A 37 -17.69 -1.91 -0.97
N PRO A 38 -18.56 -2.01 0.06
CA PRO A 38 -18.09 -2.27 1.43
C PRO A 38 -17.28 -3.57 1.54
N ASN A 39 -17.77 -4.64 0.90
CA ASN A 39 -17.10 -5.94 0.90
C ASN A 39 -15.74 -5.87 0.19
N ILE A 40 -15.67 -5.21 -0.96
CA ILE A 40 -14.43 -5.03 -1.72
C ILE A 40 -13.43 -4.21 -0.91
N LEU A 41 -13.83 -3.07 -0.35
CA LEU A 41 -12.94 -2.23 0.44
C LEU A 41 -12.38 -2.98 1.65
N ASN A 42 -13.18 -3.76 2.37
CA ASN A 42 -12.68 -4.58 3.48
C ASN A 42 -11.54 -5.53 3.09
N THR A 43 -11.46 -5.97 1.82
CA THR A 43 -10.31 -6.78 1.33
C THR A 43 -9.04 -5.96 1.07
N LEU A 44 -9.19 -4.65 0.86
CA LEU A 44 -8.11 -3.72 0.58
C LEU A 44 -7.61 -3.01 1.84
N LEU A 45 -8.46 -2.78 2.85
CA LEU A 45 -8.12 -2.01 4.06
C LEU A 45 -6.85 -2.54 4.73
N ASP A 46 -6.72 -3.86 4.92
CA ASP A 46 -5.54 -4.46 5.56
C ASP A 46 -4.25 -4.32 4.73
N GLN A 47 -4.39 -4.08 3.42
CA GLN A 47 -3.25 -3.88 2.51
C GLN A 47 -2.74 -2.45 2.58
N VAL A 48 -3.64 -1.47 2.72
CA VAL A 48 -3.32 -0.04 2.67
C VAL A 48 -3.07 0.56 4.04
N TYR A 49 -3.70 0.04 5.10
CA TYR A 49 -3.66 0.63 6.44
C TYR A 49 -2.24 0.83 6.98
N PRO A 50 -1.28 -0.11 6.82
CA PRO A 50 0.11 0.08 7.27
C PRO A 50 0.84 1.26 6.64
N TYR A 51 0.33 1.80 5.55
CA TYR A 51 0.93 2.93 4.82
C TYR A 51 0.16 4.24 5.03
N SER A 52 -0.84 4.23 5.92
CA SER A 52 -1.59 5.43 6.28
C SER A 52 -0.95 6.17 7.44
N ASP A 53 -1.05 7.49 7.43
CA ASP A 53 -0.59 8.34 8.55
C ASP A 53 -1.37 8.09 9.85
N THR A 54 -2.52 7.43 9.77
CA THR A 54 -3.36 7.02 10.91
C THR A 54 -2.89 5.71 11.55
N TYR A 55 -1.93 5.02 10.94
CA TYR A 55 -1.42 3.76 11.45
C TYR A 55 -0.60 3.98 12.72
N PRO A 56 -0.88 3.24 13.81
CA PRO A 56 -0.21 3.48 15.09
C PRO A 56 1.24 3.02 15.07
N ASP A 57 2.10 3.74 15.78
CA ASP A 57 3.47 3.30 16.07
C ASP A 57 3.43 1.98 16.86
N LEU A 58 4.13 0.97 16.35
CA LEU A 58 4.20 -0.33 16.98
C LEU A 58 5.37 -0.36 17.97
N SER A 59 5.08 -0.62 19.24
CA SER A 59 6.12 -0.93 20.22
C SER A 59 6.79 -2.28 19.92
N ASP A 60 8.07 -2.40 20.26
CA ASP A 60 8.79 -3.66 20.13
C ASP A 60 8.08 -4.79 20.91
N GLY A 61 7.98 -5.97 20.29
CA GLY A 61 7.28 -7.13 20.85
C GLY A 61 5.76 -7.19 20.62
N THR A 62 5.17 -6.23 19.90
CA THR A 62 3.73 -6.29 19.55
C THR A 62 3.47 -7.47 18.60
N LYS A 63 2.63 -8.42 19.04
CA LYS A 63 2.30 -9.65 18.26
C LYS A 63 1.03 -9.53 17.42
N THR A 64 0.26 -8.47 17.60
CA THR A 64 -1.02 -8.25 16.91
C THR A 64 -0.88 -7.15 15.89
N ARG A 65 -1.31 -7.41 14.65
CA ARG A 65 -1.38 -6.37 13.62
C ARG A 65 -2.59 -5.46 13.86
N PRO A 66 -2.43 -4.14 13.96
CA PRO A 66 -3.56 -3.20 13.95
C PRO A 66 -4.43 -3.40 12.71
N SER A 67 -5.74 -3.30 12.89
CA SER A 67 -6.72 -3.42 11.82
C SER A 67 -7.80 -2.35 11.99
N LEU A 68 -8.30 -1.85 10.88
CA LEU A 68 -9.46 -0.97 10.87
C LEU A 68 -10.75 -1.74 11.16
N VAL A 69 -11.77 -1.02 11.63
CA VAL A 69 -13.13 -1.57 11.73
C VAL A 69 -13.66 -1.82 10.32
N SER A 70 -14.25 -2.99 10.09
CA SER A 70 -14.85 -3.30 8.80
C SER A 70 -16.00 -2.37 8.48
N VAL A 71 -16.06 -1.90 7.23
CA VAL A 71 -17.15 -1.08 6.73
C VAL A 71 -18.31 -1.96 6.25
N THR A 72 -19.52 -1.46 6.43
CA THR A 72 -20.80 -2.14 6.15
C THR A 72 -21.70 -1.33 5.24
N SER A 73 -21.49 0.00 5.16
CA SER A 73 -22.28 0.91 4.35
C SER A 73 -21.40 1.95 3.64
N LEU A 74 -21.96 2.64 2.63
CA LEU A 74 -21.29 3.77 2.00
C LEU A 74 -21.18 5.00 2.92
N ASP A 75 -22.05 5.11 3.92
CA ASP A 75 -22.07 6.21 4.87
C ASP A 75 -21.02 6.04 5.99
N ASP A 76 -20.37 4.87 6.05
CA ASP A 76 -19.34 4.59 7.03
C ASP A 76 -18.09 5.43 6.76
N TYR A 77 -17.40 5.84 7.82
CA TYR A 77 -16.18 6.63 7.72
C TYR A 77 -14.94 5.73 7.71
N LEU A 78 -13.95 6.15 6.92
CA LEU A 78 -12.62 5.55 6.87
C LEU A 78 -11.66 6.39 7.70
N ASP A 79 -11.06 5.78 8.72
CA ASP A 79 -9.95 6.36 9.48
C ASP A 79 -8.64 6.11 8.73
N LEU A 80 -8.52 6.76 7.58
CA LEU A 80 -7.38 6.71 6.68
C LEU A 80 -7.07 8.13 6.21
N ASP A 81 -5.83 8.37 5.82
CA ASP A 81 -5.43 9.64 5.22
C ASP A 81 -6.06 9.82 3.82
N ASP A 82 -6.12 11.09 3.40
CA ASP A 82 -6.73 11.49 2.14
C ASP A 82 -5.97 10.94 0.92
N TYR A 83 -4.64 10.72 1.03
CA TYR A 83 -3.85 10.20 -0.09
C TYR A 83 -4.22 8.74 -0.37
N ILE A 84 -4.30 7.90 0.67
CA ILE A 84 -4.76 6.52 0.56
C ILE A 84 -6.20 6.46 0.04
N CYS A 85 -7.12 7.26 0.59
CA CYS A 85 -8.52 7.25 0.15
C CYS A 85 -8.67 7.65 -1.33
N ARG A 86 -7.99 8.73 -1.76
CA ARG A 86 -8.20 9.33 -3.09
C ARG A 86 -7.36 8.71 -4.21
N ASN A 87 -6.12 8.33 -3.93
CA ASN A 87 -5.18 7.88 -4.97
C ASN A 87 -4.91 6.38 -4.93
N VAL A 88 -5.15 5.70 -3.80
CA VAL A 88 -4.90 4.26 -3.69
C VAL A 88 -6.22 3.49 -3.75
N LEU A 89 -7.10 3.68 -2.78
CA LEU A 89 -8.33 2.89 -2.65
C LEU A 89 -9.30 3.06 -3.82
N SER A 90 -9.44 4.27 -4.37
CA SER A 90 -10.31 4.55 -5.52
C SER A 90 -9.93 3.68 -6.74
N TYR A 91 -8.64 3.54 -7.03
CA TYR A 91 -8.13 2.70 -8.14
C TYR A 91 -8.28 1.21 -7.85
N GLY A 92 -7.98 0.78 -6.61
CA GLY A 92 -8.15 -0.62 -6.20
C GLY A 92 -9.63 -1.05 -6.29
N LEU A 93 -10.53 -0.18 -5.84
CA LEU A 93 -11.98 -0.40 -5.93
C LEU A 93 -12.44 -0.44 -7.40
N ALA A 94 -12.05 0.52 -8.23
CA ALA A 94 -12.40 0.56 -9.65
C ALA A 94 -11.94 -0.72 -10.39
N GLY A 95 -10.71 -1.18 -10.13
CA GLY A 95 -10.18 -2.41 -10.72
C GLY A 95 -11.00 -3.66 -10.34
N LEU A 96 -11.35 -3.79 -9.07
CA LEU A 96 -12.11 -4.95 -8.58
C LEU A 96 -13.59 -4.92 -8.99
N LEU A 97 -14.19 -3.74 -9.13
CA LEU A 97 -15.55 -3.62 -9.66
C LEU A 97 -15.64 -4.08 -11.12
N LEU A 98 -14.67 -3.68 -11.94
CA LEU A 98 -14.65 -3.96 -13.38
C LEU A 98 -14.13 -5.35 -13.77
N THR A 99 -13.69 -6.17 -12.82
CA THR A 99 -12.98 -7.43 -13.12
C THR A 99 -13.76 -8.37 -14.05
N GLU A 100 -15.08 -8.43 -13.91
CA GLU A 100 -15.95 -9.28 -14.73
C GLU A 100 -16.42 -8.62 -16.03
N GLU A 101 -16.47 -7.29 -16.07
CA GLU A 101 -17.07 -6.53 -17.17
C GLU A 101 -16.06 -6.07 -18.20
N ASN A 102 -14.90 -5.57 -17.74
CA ASN A 102 -13.85 -5.04 -18.59
C ASN A 102 -12.47 -5.39 -18.00
N PRO A 103 -11.95 -6.60 -18.26
CA PRO A 103 -10.69 -7.06 -17.66
C PRO A 103 -9.48 -6.22 -18.07
N THR A 104 -9.53 -5.56 -19.24
CA THR A 104 -8.45 -4.68 -19.70
C THR A 104 -8.37 -3.43 -18.83
N GLN A 105 -9.50 -2.76 -18.63
CA GLN A 105 -9.57 -1.55 -17.81
C GLN A 105 -9.37 -1.88 -16.32
N ALA A 106 -9.90 -3.02 -15.86
CA ALA A 106 -9.66 -3.53 -14.51
C ALA A 106 -8.16 -3.71 -14.22
N ASN A 107 -7.42 -4.34 -15.16
CA ASN A 107 -5.98 -4.52 -15.02
C ASN A 107 -5.23 -3.18 -15.00
N PHE A 108 -5.61 -2.21 -15.84
CA PHE A 108 -5.01 -0.88 -15.82
C PHE A 108 -5.15 -0.23 -14.42
N PHE A 109 -6.36 -0.20 -13.87
CA PHE A 109 -6.58 0.36 -12.53
C PHE A 109 -5.86 -0.41 -11.43
N TRP A 110 -5.80 -1.74 -11.52
CA TRP A 110 -5.06 -2.55 -10.58
C TRP A 110 -3.56 -2.26 -10.59
N GLN A 111 -2.96 -2.08 -11.77
CA GLN A 111 -1.55 -1.67 -11.87
C GLN A 111 -1.33 -0.29 -11.24
N THR A 112 -2.18 0.69 -11.55
CA THR A 112 -2.10 2.02 -10.94
C THR A 112 -2.28 1.99 -9.41
N TYR A 113 -3.18 1.15 -8.90
CA TYR A 113 -3.32 0.88 -7.46
C TYR A 113 -2.00 0.43 -6.83
N LEU A 114 -1.34 -0.58 -7.43
CA LEU A 114 -0.06 -1.09 -6.93
C LEU A 114 1.07 -0.05 -6.99
N GLU A 115 1.11 0.76 -8.04
CA GLU A 115 2.09 1.85 -8.17
C GLU A 115 1.89 2.93 -7.09
N ASN A 116 0.65 3.32 -6.84
CA ASN A 116 0.33 4.31 -5.82
C ASN A 116 0.56 3.75 -4.41
N LEU A 117 0.28 2.46 -4.17
CA LEU A 117 0.61 1.79 -2.91
C LEU A 117 2.13 1.75 -2.66
N ASN A 118 2.93 1.44 -3.69
CA ASN A 118 4.39 1.49 -3.59
C ASN A 118 4.90 2.91 -3.34
N THR A 119 4.23 3.92 -3.89
CA THR A 119 4.53 5.33 -3.63
C THR A 119 4.17 5.74 -2.20
N ALA A 120 3.04 5.26 -1.66
CA ALA A 120 2.70 5.46 -0.25
C ALA A 120 3.77 4.88 0.66
N LYS A 121 4.21 3.65 0.37
CA LYS A 121 5.25 2.95 1.11
C LYS A 121 6.60 3.71 1.12
N SER A 122 6.98 4.34 0.02
CA SER A 122 8.25 5.07 -0.07
C SER A 122 8.24 6.43 0.63
N ARG A 123 7.04 6.96 0.93
CA ARG A 123 6.84 8.26 1.58
C ARG A 123 6.64 8.17 3.09
N LEU A 124 6.49 6.96 3.64
CA LEU A 124 6.48 6.77 5.09
C LEU A 124 7.75 7.40 5.67
N PRO A 125 7.64 8.30 6.67
CA PRO A 125 8.82 8.81 7.34
C PRO A 125 9.62 7.62 7.86
N SER A 126 10.91 7.60 7.54
CA SER A 126 11.90 6.72 8.16
C SER A 126 11.97 7.10 9.65
N SER A 127 10.98 6.70 10.43
CA SER A 127 11.01 6.81 11.87
C SER A 127 11.95 5.72 12.36
N GLY A 128 13.20 6.10 12.65
CA GLY A 128 14.16 5.21 13.29
C GLY A 128 15.02 4.35 12.36
N ILE A 129 15.59 4.91 11.27
CA ILE A 129 16.95 4.46 10.93
C ILE A 129 17.83 5.03 12.04
N GLU A 130 17.89 4.31 13.16
CA GLU A 130 19.03 4.43 14.05
C GLU A 130 20.25 4.17 13.17
N SER A 131 21.21 5.09 13.21
CA SER A 131 22.50 4.84 12.58
C SER A 131 22.98 3.48 13.06
N VAL A 132 23.19 2.53 12.16
CA VAL A 132 23.94 1.32 12.48
C VAL A 132 25.25 1.81 13.07
N GLU A 133 25.42 1.63 14.38
CA GLU A 133 26.69 1.89 15.01
C GLU A 133 27.66 0.91 14.36
N ASP A 134 28.70 1.42 13.70
CA ASP A 134 29.71 0.60 13.06
C ASP A 134 30.54 -0.07 14.17
N VAL A 135 30.04 -1.18 14.71
CA VAL A 135 30.71 -1.97 15.76
C VAL A 135 32.04 -2.55 15.25
N TYR A 136 32.37 -2.38 13.97
CA TYR A 136 33.69 -2.68 13.41
C TYR A 136 34.66 -1.49 13.39
N GLY A 137 34.40 -0.43 14.15
CA GLY A 137 35.32 0.67 14.43
C GLY A 137 36.10 0.50 15.74
N GLY A 138 36.87 -0.59 15.91
CA GLY A 138 37.53 -0.88 17.18
C GLY A 138 38.91 -1.54 17.05
N GLY A 139 39.91 -0.79 16.57
CA GLY A 139 41.30 -1.23 16.55
C GLY A 139 42.27 -0.18 16.04
N GLY A 140 42.28 1.00 16.64
CA GLY A 140 43.37 1.96 16.44
C GLY A 140 44.64 1.47 17.12
N GLY A 141 45.75 1.45 16.37
CA GLY A 141 47.09 1.30 16.94
C GLY A 141 47.97 0.29 16.20
N ASP A 142 48.76 0.82 15.27
CA ASP A 142 50.11 0.35 14.95
C ASP A 142 50.25 -0.69 13.82
N ASN A 143 50.96 -0.24 12.78
CA ASN A 143 51.43 -1.00 11.61
C ASN A 143 51.81 -2.44 11.96
N TYR A 144 51.29 -3.42 11.20
CA TYR A 144 52.04 -4.30 10.30
C TYR A 144 51.04 -5.29 9.67
N LEU A 145 51.11 -5.42 8.35
CA LEU A 145 50.56 -6.51 7.57
C LEU A 145 50.65 -7.85 8.34
N SER A 146 49.51 -8.47 8.69
CA SER A 146 49.30 -9.94 8.80
C SER A 146 48.22 -10.30 9.84
N ARG A 147 46.94 -10.36 9.43
CA ARG A 147 45.98 -11.31 10.01
C ARG A 147 44.67 -11.47 9.23
N TRP A 148 44.65 -11.20 7.94
CA TRP A 148 43.62 -11.78 7.08
C TRP A 148 44.16 -13.13 6.63
N GLY A 149 43.63 -14.19 7.26
CA GLY A 149 43.69 -15.53 6.74
C GLY A 149 43.30 -15.46 5.27
N GLY A 150 44.30 -15.74 4.44
CA GLY A 150 44.20 -15.66 3.00
C GLY A 150 43.00 -16.46 2.51
N ILE A 151 42.41 -15.96 1.45
CA ILE A 151 41.62 -16.77 0.54
C ILE A 151 42.60 -17.83 0.03
N GLU A 152 42.58 -19.01 0.63
CA GLU A 152 43.48 -20.09 0.28
C GLU A 152 43.24 -20.48 -1.18
N TYR A 153 44.33 -20.36 -1.93
CA TYR A 153 44.44 -20.66 -3.34
C TYR A 153 43.97 -22.09 -3.63
N GLY A 154 42.95 -22.21 -4.47
CA GLY A 154 42.72 -23.42 -5.24
C GLY A 154 43.95 -23.68 -6.12
N TRP A 155 44.68 -24.74 -5.79
CA TRP A 155 45.78 -25.27 -6.56
C TRP A 155 45.29 -25.74 -7.94
N PHE A 156 45.57 -24.96 -8.99
CA PHE A 156 45.71 -25.50 -10.34
C PHE A 156 47.12 -26.06 -10.47
N GLY A 157 47.25 -27.38 -10.32
CA GLY A 157 48.48 -28.10 -10.62
C GLY A 157 48.46 -28.68 -12.03
N GLN A 158 49.42 -28.26 -12.85
CA GLN A 158 50.21 -28.95 -13.90
C GLN A 158 50.89 -27.83 -14.70
N TRP A 159 52.21 -27.63 -14.61
CA TRP A 159 53.32 -28.58 -14.82
C TRP A 159 54.36 -28.60 -13.70
#